data_AF-A0A953WLB5-F1
#
_entry.id   AF-A0A953WLB5-F1
#
_cell.length_a   1.000
_cell.length_b   1.000
_cell.length_c   1.000
_cell.angle_alpha   90.00
_cell.angle_beta   90.00
_cell.angle_gamma   90.00
#
_symmetry.space_group_name_H-M   'P 1'
#
loop_
_entity.id
_entity.type
_entity.pdbx_description
1 polymer ?
#
loop_
_entity_poly.entity_id
_entity_poly.type
_entity_poly.pdbx_seq_one_letter_code
_entity_poly.pdbx_strand_id
1 'polypeptide(L)'
;MAKKGMLERNKKRQRMSKQFDAKRERLKAIIKDQSKPAEERFDAVLKLAEVPRNASKTRVRNRCLVSGRPRGFYRKLKMSRV
;
A
#
# COMPACT_ATOMS: atom_id res chain seq x y z
N MET A 1 17.40 2.63 -17.25
CA MET A 1 17.11 1.58 -16.23
C MET A 1 16.92 2.22 -14.85
N ALA A 2 16.04 1.71 -14.00
CA ALA A 2 15.88 2.25 -12.63
C ALA A 2 17.02 1.80 -11.69
N LYS A 3 17.36 2.65 -10.71
CA LYS A 3 18.34 2.29 -9.65
C LYS A 3 17.87 1.04 -8.90
N LYS A 4 18.77 0.06 -8.68
CA LYS A 4 18.48 -1.19 -7.95
C LYS A 4 17.81 -0.94 -6.59
N GLY A 5 18.33 0.00 -5.81
CA GLY A 5 17.74 0.38 -4.52
C GLY A 5 16.29 0.87 -4.59
N MET A 6 15.88 1.49 -5.71
CA MET A 6 14.49 1.93 -5.89
C MET A 6 13.53 0.78 -6.21
N LEU A 7 14.03 -0.29 -6.84
CA LEU A 7 13.27 -1.52 -7.07
C LEU A 7 13.05 -2.26 -5.75
N GLU A 8 14.11 -2.44 -4.96
CA GLU A 8 14.05 -3.11 -3.67
C GLU A 8 13.16 -2.36 -2.66
N ARG A 9 13.21 -1.02 -2.63
CA ARG A 9 12.26 -0.23 -1.82
C ARG A 9 10.80 -0.52 -2.19
N ASN A 10 10.49 -0.71 -3.47
CA ASN A 10 9.13 -1.01 -3.90
C ASN A 10 8.73 -2.45 -3.56
N LYS A 11 9.64 -3.41 -3.72
CA LYS A 11 9.44 -4.80 -3.28
C LYS A 11 9.18 -4.88 -1.78
N LYS A 12 9.95 -4.14 -0.95
CA LYS A 12 9.72 -4.04 0.50
C LYS A 12 8.30 -3.53 0.81
N ARG A 13 7.84 -2.49 0.11
CA ARG A 13 6.47 -1.96 0.27
C ARG A 13 5.41 -2.97 -0.14
N GLN A 14 5.60 -3.72 -1.22
CA GLN A 14 4.68 -4.78 -1.62
C GLN A 14 4.55 -5.88 -0.57
N ARG A 15 5.68 -6.32 0.02
CA ARG A 15 5.68 -7.33 1.09
C ARG A 15 4.94 -6.82 2.34
N MET A 16 5.28 -5.62 2.81
CA MET A 16 4.62 -5.03 3.98
C MET A 16 3.13 -4.76 3.71
N SER A 17 2.76 -4.33 2.51
CA SER A 17 1.35 -4.12 2.16
C SER A 17 0.54 -5.40 2.22
N LYS A 18 1.11 -6.53 1.78
CA LYS A 18 0.44 -7.84 1.89
C LYS A 18 0.32 -8.31 3.34
N GLN A 19 1.38 -8.12 4.14
CA GLN A 19 1.40 -8.55 5.54
C GLN A 19 0.33 -7.88 6.41
N PHE A 20 0.08 -6.59 6.19
CA PHE A 20 -0.84 -5.80 7.03
C PHE A 20 -2.19 -5.52 6.38
N ASP A 21 -2.48 -6.09 5.20
CA ASP A 21 -3.70 -5.79 4.43
C ASP A 21 -4.96 -6.11 5.27
N ALA A 22 -5.03 -7.33 5.79
CA ALA A 22 -6.16 -7.78 6.62
C ALA A 22 -6.36 -6.93 7.88
N LYS A 23 -5.27 -6.56 8.59
CA LYS A 23 -5.36 -5.70 9.78
C LYS A 23 -5.90 -4.31 9.42
N ARG A 24 -5.44 -3.73 8.30
CA ARG A 24 -5.91 -2.41 7.85
C ARG A 24 -7.35 -2.44 7.36
N GLU A 25 -7.78 -3.50 6.67
CA GLU A 25 -9.17 -3.65 6.22
C GLU A 25 -10.14 -3.73 7.40
N ARG A 26 -9.82 -4.54 8.43
CA ARG A 26 -10.61 -4.64 9.66
C ARG A 26 -10.74 -3.29 10.36
N LEU A 27 -9.63 -2.58 10.57
CA LEU A 27 -9.64 -1.27 11.23
C LEU A 27 -10.43 -0.24 10.42
N LYS A 28 -10.26 -0.22 9.09
CA LYS A 28 -11.03 0.69 8.22
C LYS A 28 -12.53 0.39 8.20
N ALA A 29 -12.91 -0.89 8.28
CA ALA A 29 -14.32 -1.27 8.38
C ALA A 29 -14.96 -0.71 9.65
N ILE A 30 -14.27 -0.83 10.79
CA ILE A 30 -14.73 -0.27 12.08
C ILE A 30 -14.84 1.26 12.00
N ILE A 31 -13.86 1.95 11.40
CA ILE A 31 -13.87 3.42 11.28
C ILE A 31 -15.03 3.92 10.40
N LYS A 32 -15.35 3.18 9.34
CA LYS A 32 -16.40 3.52 8.37
C LYS A 32 -17.80 3.28 8.93
N ASP A 33 -17.94 2.35 9.87
CA ASP A 33 -19.21 2.02 10.51
C ASP A 33 -19.64 3.17 11.44
N GLN A 34 -20.72 3.85 11.07
CA GLN A 34 -21.28 4.97 11.83
C GLN A 34 -22.22 4.53 12.96
N SER A 35 -22.60 3.25 13.00
CA SER A 35 -23.47 2.70 14.06
C SER A 35 -22.72 2.49 15.38
N LYS A 36 -21.39 2.44 15.32
CA LYS A 36 -20.53 2.20 16.49
C LYS A 36 -20.29 3.46 17.31
N PRO A 37 -20.05 3.31 18.63
CA PRO A 37 -19.67 4.42 19.49
C PRO A 37 -18.47 5.20 18.95
N ALA A 38 -18.47 6.51 19.18
CA ALA A 38 -17.38 7.39 18.73
C ALA A 38 -16.02 6.97 19.32
N GLU A 39 -16.01 6.45 20.55
CA GLU A 39 -14.80 5.97 21.24
C GLU A 39 -14.16 4.78 20.51
N GLU A 40 -14.94 3.76 20.14
CA GLU A 40 -14.43 2.60 19.38
C GLU A 40 -13.87 2.99 18.01
N ARG A 41 -14.50 3.98 17.37
CA ARG A 41 -14.03 4.53 16.08
C ARG A 41 -12.72 5.30 16.26
N PHE A 42 -12.61 6.08 17.33
CA PHE A 42 -11.40 6.83 17.66
C PHE A 42 -10.22 5.90 17.96
N ASP A 43 -10.44 4.86 18.76
CA ASP A 43 -9.45 3.82 19.04
C ASP A 43 -8.98 3.09 17.77
N ALA A 44 -9.91 2.80 16.86
CA ALA A 44 -9.57 2.19 15.58
C ALA A 44 -8.72 3.12 14.69
N VAL A 45 -8.92 4.44 14.75
CA VAL A 45 -8.07 5.43 14.08
C VAL A 45 -6.67 5.46 14.69
N LEU A 46 -6.55 5.46 16.03
CA LEU A 46 -5.27 5.42 16.72
C LEU A 46 -4.47 4.15 16.36
N LYS A 47 -5.13 2.99 16.45
CA LYS A 47 -4.54 1.69 16.06
C LYS A 47 -4.15 1.63 14.58
N LEU A 48 -4.87 2.35 13.71
CA LEU A 48 -4.51 2.45 12.29
C LEU A 48 -3.29 3.35 12.05
N ALA A 49 -3.11 4.39 12.87
CA ALA A 49 -1.98 5.31 12.81
C ALA A 49 -0.66 4.66 13.26
N GLU A 50 -0.72 3.73 14.22
CA GLU A 50 0.43 2.93 14.67
C GLU A 50 0.98 1.98 13.58
N VAL A 51 0.14 1.58 12.62
CA VAL A 51 0.57 0.68 11.53
C VAL A 51 1.63 1.39 10.66
N PRO A 52 2.72 0.70 10.27
CA PRO A 52 3.78 1.30 9.45
C PRO A 52 3.23 1.95 8.18
N ARG A 53 3.61 3.20 7.90
CA ARG A 53 3.12 3.96 6.72
C ARG A 53 3.29 3.21 5.39
N ASN A 54 4.38 2.46 5.24
CA ASN A 54 4.70 1.71 4.02
C ASN A 54 3.86 0.44 3.83
N ALA A 55 3.07 0.05 4.82
CA ALA A 55 2.07 -1.01 4.69
C ALA A 55 0.83 -0.56 3.89
N SER A 56 0.68 0.74 3.60
CA SER A 56 -0.43 1.19 2.75
C SER A 56 -0.19 0.81 1.29
N LYS A 57 -1.15 0.08 0.69
CA LYS A 57 -1.19 -0.29 -0.74
C LYS A 57 -1.02 0.91 -1.67
N THR A 58 -1.50 2.09 -1.28
CA THR A 58 -1.37 3.34 -2.05
C THR A 58 0.08 3.78 -2.28
N ARG A 59 1.04 3.37 -1.44
CA ARG A 59 2.46 3.74 -1.56
C ARG A 59 3.26 2.81 -2.48
N VAL A 60 2.66 1.69 -2.91
CA VAL A 60 3.24 0.79 -3.91
C VAL A 60 3.12 1.45 -5.27
N ARG A 61 4.24 1.55 -6.00
CA ARG A 61 4.24 2.16 -7.33
C ARG A 61 4.35 1.08 -8.40
N ASN A 62 3.54 1.19 -9.44
CA ASN A 62 3.68 0.33 -10.60
C ASN A 62 4.96 0.68 -11.37
N ARG A 63 5.76 -0.34 -11.68
CA ARG A 63 7.04 -0.21 -12.39
C ARG A 63 7.11 -1.27 -13.48
N CYS A 64 7.72 -0.92 -14.61
CA CYS A 64 8.02 -1.87 -15.67
C CYS A 64 8.86 -3.04 -15.13
N LEU A 65 8.52 -4.28 -15.52
CA LEU A 65 9.22 -5.49 -15.09
C LEU A 65 10.66 -5.57 -15.58
N VAL A 66 10.94 -5.07 -16.79
CA VAL A 66 12.28 -5.11 -17.40
C VAL A 66 13.11 -3.91 -16.94
N SER A 67 12.63 -2.70 -17.24
CA SER A 67 13.42 -1.48 -17.05
C SER A 67 13.29 -0.83 -15.67
N GLY A 68 12.27 -1.22 -14.89
CA GLY A 68 11.95 -0.60 -13.61
C GLY A 68 11.32 0.79 -13.70
N ARG A 69 11.01 1.27 -14.92
CA ARG A 69 10.50 2.62 -15.17
C ARG A 69 9.16 2.85 -14.43
N PRO A 70 9.03 3.92 -13.63
CA PRO A 70 7.85 4.16 -12.79
C PRO A 70 6.73 4.97 -13.46
N ARG A 71 6.84 5.27 -14.75
CA ARG A 71 5.92 6.11 -15.54
C ARG A 71 5.57 5.39 -16.85
N GLY A 72 4.39 5.69 -17.40
CA GLY A 72 3.90 5.07 -18.63
C GLY A 72 3.76 3.55 -18.50
N PHE A 73 3.29 3.09 -17.34
CA PHE A 73 3.11 1.66 -17.03
C PHE A 73 1.76 1.18 -17.55
N TYR A 74 1.78 0.18 -18.42
CA TYR A 74 0.58 -0.45 -18.93
C TYR A 74 0.21 -1.66 -18.07
N ARG A 75 -0.98 -1.66 -17.44
CA ARG A 75 -1.35 -2.67 -16.43
C ARG A 75 -1.53 -4.08 -17.01
N LYS A 76 -2.03 -4.21 -18.24
CA LYS A 76 -2.26 -5.50 -18.91
C LYS A 76 -0.93 -6.20 -19.24
N LEU A 77 0.03 -5.45 -19.80
CA LEU A 77 1.35 -5.99 -20.21
C LEU A 77 2.41 -5.91 -19.10
N LYS A 78 2.14 -5.17 -18.01
CA LYS A 78 3.07 -4.91 -16.90
C LYS A 78 4.42 -4.29 -17.33
N MET A 79 4.43 -3.57 -18.44
CA MET A 79 5.62 -2.95 -19.04
C MET A 79 5.47 -1.45 -19.20
N SER A 80 6.60 -0.77 -19.48
CA SER A 80 6.60 0.62 -19.90
C SER A 80 6.17 0.74 -21.36
N ARG A 81 5.72 1.94 -21.76
CA ARG A 81 5.47 2.33 -23.16
C ARG A 81 6.72 2.33 -24.08
N VAL A 82 7.88 2.00 -23.52
CA VAL A 82 9.19 1.92 -24.17
C VAL A 82 9.70 0.53 -23.90
#